data_AF-A0A0Q5TV36-F1
#
_entry.id   AF-A0A0Q5TV36-F1
#
_cell.length_a   1.000
_cell.length_b   1.000
_cell.length_c   1.000
_cell.angle_alpha   90.00
_cell.angle_beta   90.00
_cell.angle_gamma   90.00
#
_symmetry.space_group_name_H-M   'P 1'
#
loop_
_entity.id
_entity.type
_entity.pdbx_description
1 polymer ?
#
loop_
_entity_poly.entity_id
_entity_poly.type
_entity_poly.pdbx_seq_one_letter_code
_entity_poly.pdbx_strand_id
1 'polypeptide(L)'
;MLLPACLGILIAFCLGFVHPFKSTQEAAPKFPLKISPNGRHITDNNGVPFLMVADVAWQMLRRLSYNEAVQYMDIRKSQSFNTFLVQLLPMLPNQRNFNKVSPFINNDITKPNKAYFDYFGKIIAAARERNLVVGIVVSRKSWNVIFDTHSETAWKEYGTYVGKAFAGYSNVIWIVSEEEYQSAAQFGAIAEGIRSVSEGQILASLNTCSPTNLNENPSNFSSLKFIIPDSTVTPSEYAALANWQKNSAEATLRPFLIANSEFPREITDQSSLIRTQAYQSIMSSAAGFCHMSTIKNFNPTWKVNITKDGAEYIHELVKILKGIPWEYMQPDKPDLLPDSIDKADIGIVSLSNKRMCMMYLPESRPVKVDLKYLHGSEFGAVWYSPRTGRRWDGGKFSTAEQVVVQPPDSQPGWDWILLIGSKQ
;
A
#
# COMPACT_ATOMS: atom_id res chain seq x y z
N MET A 1 71.96 33.69 -1.73
CA MET A 1 71.91 32.45 -2.52
C MET A 1 70.45 31.98 -2.51
N LEU A 2 69.83 31.96 -3.69
CA LEU A 2 68.50 31.43 -4.06
C LEU A 2 67.22 32.13 -3.52
N LEU A 3 66.28 32.25 -4.46
CA LEU A 3 64.99 32.96 -4.51
C LEU A 3 63.83 31.89 -4.43
N PRO A 4 62.53 32.23 -4.54
CA PRO A 4 61.46 32.01 -3.57
C PRO A 4 60.44 30.90 -3.94
N ALA A 5 59.43 30.62 -3.12
CA ALA A 5 58.19 29.96 -3.58
C ALA A 5 56.95 30.28 -2.74
N CYS A 6 55.89 30.63 -3.46
CA CYS A 6 54.51 30.90 -3.05
C CYS A 6 53.81 29.73 -2.34
N LEU A 7 52.73 30.00 -1.60
CA LEU A 7 51.32 29.78 -2.01
C LEU A 7 50.41 29.78 -0.76
N GLY A 8 49.34 30.58 -0.80
CA GLY A 8 48.31 30.59 0.24
C GLY A 8 47.37 29.37 0.17
N ILE A 9 46.47 29.27 1.15
CA ILE A 9 45.02 29.05 0.97
C ILE A 9 44.37 29.08 2.36
N LEU A 10 43.38 29.97 2.50
CA LEU A 10 42.38 29.98 3.58
C LEU A 10 41.64 28.64 3.58
N ILE A 11 41.67 27.92 4.71
CA ILE A 11 40.70 26.86 4.97
C ILE A 11 39.49 27.52 5.65
N ALA A 12 38.53 27.93 4.83
CA ALA A 12 37.19 28.29 5.31
C ALA A 12 36.45 26.99 5.71
N PHE A 13 35.97 26.97 6.95
CA PHE A 13 35.16 25.89 7.50
C PHE A 13 33.88 25.68 6.65
N CYS A 14 33.85 24.59 5.88
CA CYS A 14 32.60 24.05 5.35
C CYS A 14 31.83 23.37 6.49
N LEU A 15 30.87 24.07 7.09
CA LEU A 15 29.81 23.47 7.89
C LEU A 15 28.88 22.67 6.95
N GLY A 16 29.30 21.45 6.63
CA GLY A 16 28.46 20.45 5.98
C GLY A 16 27.37 19.99 6.95
N PHE A 17 26.11 20.14 6.56
CA PHE A 17 24.98 19.48 7.20
C PHE A 17 25.11 17.96 6.98
N VAL A 18 25.86 17.30 7.85
CA VAL A 18 25.67 15.87 8.11
C VAL A 18 24.94 15.80 9.44
N HIS A 19 23.61 15.86 9.42
CA HIS A 19 22.88 15.24 10.51
C HIS A 19 23.08 13.74 10.31
N PRO A 20 23.82 13.05 11.21
CA PRO A 20 23.84 11.60 11.17
C PRO A 20 22.38 11.15 11.34
N PHE A 21 21.85 10.49 10.31
CA PHE A 21 20.58 9.80 10.41
C PHE A 21 20.77 8.75 11.51
N LYS A 22 20.31 9.03 12.73
CA LYS A 22 20.21 7.98 13.74
C LYS A 22 19.30 6.94 13.11
N SER A 23 19.82 5.75 12.83
CA SER A 23 18.98 4.60 12.54
C SER A 23 18.22 4.29 13.82
N THR A 24 17.12 4.98 14.07
CA THR A 24 16.13 4.51 15.04
C THR A 24 15.62 3.20 14.45
N GLN A 25 16.07 2.09 15.03
CA GLN A 25 15.44 0.80 14.81
C GLN A 25 13.95 1.00 15.10
N GLU A 26 13.14 1.01 14.05
CA GLU A 26 11.74 1.37 14.13
C GLU A 26 11.06 0.41 15.09
N ALA A 27 10.45 0.95 16.15
CA ALA A 27 9.78 0.14 17.15
C ALA A 27 8.68 -0.69 16.47
N ALA A 28 8.49 -1.92 16.95
CA ALA A 28 7.42 -2.77 16.44
C ALA A 28 6.06 -2.06 16.60
N PRO A 29 5.20 -2.07 15.55
CA PRO A 29 3.91 -1.39 15.58
C PRO A 29 3.04 -1.93 16.72
N LYS A 30 2.32 -1.05 17.40
CA LYS A 30 1.31 -1.46 18.38
C LYS A 30 -0.02 -1.70 17.71
N PHE A 31 -0.59 -2.86 17.94
CA PHE A 31 -1.89 -3.25 17.41
C PHE A 31 -2.99 -3.10 18.49
N PRO A 32 -4.28 -2.98 18.11
CA PRO A 32 -4.81 -2.92 16.73
C PRO A 32 -4.45 -1.62 16.03
N LEU A 33 -4.39 -1.67 14.69
CA LEU A 33 -4.25 -0.46 13.88
C LEU A 33 -5.54 0.38 13.95
N LYS A 34 -5.39 1.68 13.72
CA LYS A 34 -6.48 2.67 13.76
C LYS A 34 -6.43 3.58 12.53
N ILE A 35 -7.59 4.09 12.14
CA ILE A 35 -7.63 5.22 11.20
C ILE A 35 -7.18 6.48 11.93
N SER A 36 -6.35 7.29 11.27
CA SER A 36 -5.87 8.55 11.83
C SER A 36 -7.04 9.49 12.13
N PRO A 37 -6.92 10.40 13.11
CA PRO A 37 -7.99 11.36 13.43
C PRO A 37 -8.44 12.24 12.25
N ASN A 38 -7.57 12.45 11.25
CA ASN A 38 -7.89 13.21 10.05
C ASN A 38 -8.50 12.36 8.91
N GLY A 39 -8.66 11.04 9.10
CA GLY A 39 -9.25 10.13 8.13
C GLY A 39 -8.40 9.84 6.89
N ARG A 40 -7.12 10.25 6.86
CA ARG A 40 -6.28 10.18 5.63
C ARG A 40 -5.29 9.03 5.60
N HIS A 41 -4.88 8.51 6.75
CA HIS A 41 -3.90 7.44 6.82
C HIS A 41 -4.21 6.48 7.97
N ILE A 42 -3.32 5.49 8.16
CA ILE A 42 -3.44 4.47 9.18
C ILE A 42 -2.37 4.75 10.23
N THR A 43 -2.71 4.51 11.50
CA THR A 43 -1.79 4.62 12.63
C THR A 43 -1.75 3.31 13.39
N ASP A 44 -0.65 3.08 14.09
CA ASP A 44 -0.62 2.09 15.15
C ASP A 44 -1.41 2.56 16.38
N ASN A 45 -1.56 1.70 17.39
CA ASN A 45 -2.37 2.01 18.58
C ASN A 45 -1.79 3.15 19.45
N ASN A 46 -0.54 3.56 19.21
CA ASN A 46 0.11 4.69 19.86
C ASN A 46 0.01 5.99 19.02
N GLY A 47 -0.62 5.95 17.85
CA GLY A 47 -0.74 7.10 16.95
C GLY A 47 0.46 7.29 16.02
N VAL A 48 1.39 6.32 15.94
CA VAL A 48 2.50 6.37 14.98
C VAL A 48 1.97 6.07 13.58
N PRO A 49 2.25 6.90 12.55
CA PRO A 49 1.83 6.62 11.18
C PRO A 49 2.32 5.24 10.70
N PHE A 50 1.39 4.47 10.14
CA PHE A 50 1.63 3.12 9.63
C PHE A 50 1.49 3.13 8.11
N LEU A 51 2.62 3.21 7.40
CA LEU A 51 2.66 3.06 5.95
C LEU A 51 2.34 1.60 5.62
N MET A 52 1.16 1.32 5.08
CA MET A 52 0.74 -0.05 4.83
C MET A 52 1.32 -0.57 3.51
N VAL A 53 2.15 -1.61 3.60
CA VAL A 53 2.72 -2.31 2.45
C VAL A 53 2.22 -3.73 2.49
N ALA A 54 1.14 -3.94 1.74
CA ALA A 54 0.41 -5.20 1.72
C ALA A 54 0.89 -6.10 0.58
N ASP A 55 0.84 -7.41 0.77
CA ASP A 55 0.90 -8.40 -0.31
C ASP A 55 -0.42 -9.19 -0.39
N VAL A 56 -0.68 -9.79 -1.55
CA VAL A 56 -1.90 -10.57 -1.79
C VAL A 56 -1.59 -12.07 -1.75
N ALA A 57 -2.18 -12.79 -0.80
CA ALA A 57 -1.93 -14.21 -0.53
C ALA A 57 -3.20 -15.08 -0.56
N TRP A 58 -4.02 -14.92 -1.61
CA TRP A 58 -5.35 -15.53 -1.76
C TRP A 58 -5.46 -17.01 -1.39
N GLN A 59 -4.55 -17.85 -1.87
CA GLN A 59 -4.68 -19.31 -1.67
C GLN A 59 -3.84 -19.86 -0.52
N MET A 60 -3.31 -19.02 0.38
CA MET A 60 -2.40 -19.43 1.46
C MET A 60 -2.95 -20.62 2.25
N LEU A 61 -4.19 -20.53 2.75
CA LEU A 61 -4.80 -21.58 3.58
C LEU A 61 -4.98 -22.91 2.86
N ARG A 62 -5.16 -22.87 1.53
CA ARG A 62 -5.37 -24.08 0.72
C ARG A 62 -4.06 -24.71 0.28
N ARG A 63 -3.04 -23.90 -0.01
CA ARG A 63 -1.84 -24.33 -0.73
C ARG A 63 -0.62 -24.51 0.15
N LEU A 64 -0.52 -23.80 1.27
CA LEU A 64 0.67 -23.82 2.10
C LEU A 64 0.47 -24.62 3.37
N SER A 65 1.48 -25.42 3.70
CA SER A 65 1.68 -25.91 5.07
C SER A 65 1.97 -24.74 6.02
N TYR A 66 1.90 -25.00 7.33
CA TYR A 66 2.26 -23.99 8.34
C TYR A 66 3.69 -23.47 8.14
N ASN A 67 4.65 -24.38 7.92
CA ASN A 67 6.06 -24.01 7.71
C ASN A 67 6.26 -23.17 6.44
N GLU A 68 5.51 -23.45 5.38
CA GLU A 68 5.59 -22.65 4.15
C GLU A 68 4.92 -21.29 4.29
N ALA A 69 3.82 -21.20 5.04
CA ALA A 69 3.21 -19.91 5.36
C ALA A 69 4.16 -19.05 6.20
N VAL A 70 4.85 -19.66 7.17
CA VAL A 70 5.93 -19.01 7.95
C VAL A 70 7.07 -18.56 7.03
N GLN A 71 7.55 -19.42 6.14
CA GLN A 71 8.59 -19.08 5.17
C GLN A 71 8.18 -17.88 4.29
N TYR A 72 6.94 -17.86 3.80
CA TYR A 72 6.38 -16.73 3.05
C TYR A 72 6.42 -15.45 3.89
N MET A 73 5.98 -15.50 5.15
CA MET A 73 5.96 -14.34 6.04
C MET A 73 7.36 -13.80 6.34
N ASP A 74 8.33 -14.69 6.56
CA ASP A 74 9.72 -14.30 6.81
C ASP A 74 10.33 -13.58 5.60
N ILE A 75 10.09 -14.11 4.39
CA ILE A 75 10.55 -13.50 3.15
C ILE A 75 9.87 -12.14 2.94
N ARG A 76 8.54 -12.06 3.05
CA ARG A 76 7.80 -10.80 2.88
C ARG A 76 8.22 -9.76 3.90
N LYS A 77 8.45 -10.15 5.16
CA LYS A 77 8.96 -9.25 6.19
C LYS A 77 10.34 -8.69 5.83
N SER A 78 11.24 -9.53 5.31
CA SER A 78 12.57 -9.10 4.86
C SER A 78 12.52 -8.14 3.66
N GLN A 79 11.45 -8.18 2.86
CA GLN A 79 11.18 -7.29 1.73
C GLN A 79 10.40 -6.02 2.13
N SER A 80 10.30 -5.72 3.43
CA SER A 80 9.56 -4.58 4.00
C SER A 80 8.03 -4.63 3.90
N PHE A 81 7.44 -5.75 3.50
CA PHE A 81 5.99 -5.93 3.65
C PHE A 81 5.63 -5.99 5.15
N ASN A 82 4.51 -5.38 5.49
CA ASN A 82 3.99 -5.37 6.85
C ASN A 82 2.54 -5.86 6.97
N THR A 83 1.90 -6.15 5.83
CA THR A 83 0.52 -6.66 5.77
C THR A 83 0.45 -7.74 4.69
N PHE A 84 -0.41 -8.75 4.87
CA PHE A 84 -0.86 -9.58 3.76
C PHE A 84 -2.36 -9.83 3.81
N LEU A 85 -2.97 -9.94 2.65
CA LEU A 85 -4.40 -10.20 2.50
C LEU A 85 -4.61 -11.68 2.17
N VAL A 86 -5.57 -12.33 2.83
CA VAL A 86 -5.84 -13.76 2.64
C VAL A 86 -7.34 -14.00 2.55
N GLN A 87 -7.73 -14.92 1.66
CA GLN A 87 -9.10 -15.39 1.57
C GLN A 87 -9.35 -16.41 2.69
N LEU A 88 -10.30 -16.11 3.58
CA LEU A 88 -10.68 -17.02 4.66
C LEU A 88 -11.26 -18.33 4.10
N LEU A 89 -12.06 -18.23 3.03
CA LEU A 89 -12.70 -19.35 2.37
C LEU A 89 -11.91 -19.81 1.13
N PRO A 90 -11.84 -21.12 0.84
CA PRO A 90 -11.12 -21.63 -0.32
C PRO A 90 -11.78 -21.22 -1.64
N MET A 91 -11.08 -21.46 -2.77
CA MET A 91 -11.51 -20.98 -4.10
C MET A 91 -12.90 -21.50 -4.53
N LEU A 92 -13.34 -22.65 -4.03
CA LEU A 92 -14.65 -23.23 -4.31
C LEU A 92 -15.18 -23.97 -3.06
N PRO A 93 -16.50 -24.11 -2.89
CA PRO A 93 -17.09 -24.81 -1.73
C PRO A 93 -16.65 -26.27 -1.54
N ASN A 94 -16.33 -26.97 -2.62
CA ASN A 94 -15.85 -28.36 -2.58
C ASN A 94 -14.35 -28.48 -2.21
N GLN A 95 -13.63 -27.37 -2.07
CA GLN A 95 -12.23 -27.37 -1.71
C GLN A 95 -12.02 -27.36 -0.19
N ARG A 96 -10.79 -27.66 0.21
CA ARG A 96 -10.36 -27.79 1.60
C ARG A 96 -9.10 -26.97 1.82
N ASN A 97 -8.75 -26.71 3.08
CA ASN A 97 -7.43 -26.17 3.41
C ASN A 97 -6.32 -27.20 3.12
N PHE A 98 -5.07 -26.81 3.36
CA PHE A 98 -3.90 -27.67 3.18
C PHE A 98 -4.05 -29.01 3.93
N ASN A 99 -4.61 -28.97 5.14
CA ASN A 99 -4.86 -30.14 6.02
C ASN A 99 -6.12 -30.94 5.64
N LYS A 100 -6.70 -30.70 4.46
CA LYS A 100 -7.91 -31.38 3.95
C LYS A 100 -9.19 -31.15 4.78
N VAL A 101 -9.23 -30.07 5.57
CA VAL A 101 -10.39 -29.68 6.38
C VAL A 101 -11.28 -28.68 5.63
N SER A 102 -12.60 -28.84 5.69
CA SER A 102 -13.58 -27.89 5.13
C SER A 102 -13.84 -26.75 6.12
N PRO A 103 -14.17 -25.53 5.66
CA PRO A 103 -14.55 -24.44 6.56
C PRO A 103 -15.87 -24.71 7.28
N PHE A 104 -16.78 -25.46 6.68
CA PHE A 104 -18.11 -25.76 7.23
C PHE A 104 -18.40 -27.27 7.17
N ILE A 105 -19.22 -27.74 8.10
CA ILE A 105 -19.78 -29.09 8.06
C ILE A 105 -20.93 -29.09 7.04
N ASN A 106 -20.88 -29.98 6.06
CA ASN A 106 -21.88 -30.09 4.98
C ASN A 106 -22.16 -28.79 4.20
N ASN A 107 -21.18 -27.89 4.11
CA ASN A 107 -21.33 -26.54 3.53
C ASN A 107 -22.44 -25.70 4.17
N ASP A 108 -22.78 -25.95 5.44
CA ASP A 108 -23.74 -25.15 6.20
C ASP A 108 -22.98 -24.05 6.96
N ILE A 109 -23.21 -22.78 6.59
CA ILE A 109 -22.47 -21.64 7.16
C ILE A 109 -22.77 -21.42 8.65
N THR A 110 -23.88 -21.99 9.15
CA THR A 110 -24.24 -21.98 10.59
C THR A 110 -23.48 -23.06 11.38
N LYS A 111 -22.76 -23.96 10.68
CA LYS A 111 -21.97 -25.05 11.26
C LYS A 111 -20.48 -24.93 10.88
N PRO A 112 -19.79 -23.88 11.36
CA PRO A 112 -18.36 -23.71 11.13
C PRO A 112 -17.55 -24.86 11.73
N ASN A 113 -16.54 -25.31 10.99
CA ASN A 113 -15.66 -26.38 11.41
C ASN A 113 -14.49 -25.82 12.23
N LYS A 114 -14.52 -26.00 13.55
CA LYS A 114 -13.52 -25.46 14.48
C LYS A 114 -12.06 -25.74 14.05
N ALA A 115 -11.76 -26.93 13.56
CA ALA A 115 -10.39 -27.30 13.16
C ALA A 115 -9.86 -26.45 11.98
N TYR A 116 -10.74 -26.00 11.08
CA TYR A 116 -10.37 -25.11 9.99
C TYR A 116 -9.98 -23.71 10.50
N PHE A 117 -10.82 -23.13 11.36
CA PHE A 117 -10.60 -21.80 11.91
C PHE A 117 -9.45 -21.78 12.93
N ASP A 118 -9.29 -22.81 13.76
CA ASP A 118 -8.14 -22.97 14.66
C ASP A 118 -6.82 -22.97 13.90
N TYR A 119 -6.76 -23.64 12.74
CA TYR A 119 -5.57 -23.62 11.88
C TYR A 119 -5.26 -22.21 11.38
N PHE A 120 -6.26 -21.45 10.95
CA PHE A 120 -6.03 -20.07 10.53
C PHE A 120 -5.60 -19.17 11.70
N GLY A 121 -6.14 -19.39 12.92
CA GLY A 121 -5.67 -18.71 14.13
C GLY A 121 -4.16 -18.89 14.37
N LYS A 122 -3.62 -20.09 14.14
CA LYS A 122 -2.17 -20.36 14.21
C LYS A 122 -1.36 -19.54 13.20
N ILE A 123 -1.90 -19.34 12.00
CA ILE A 123 -1.27 -18.51 10.94
C ILE A 123 -1.29 -17.02 11.34
N ILE A 124 -2.38 -16.52 11.92
CA ILE A 124 -2.48 -15.14 12.41
C ILE A 124 -1.49 -14.89 13.57
N ALA A 125 -1.36 -15.86 14.48
CA ALA A 125 -0.36 -15.80 15.56
C ALA A 125 1.07 -15.74 15.02
N ALA A 126 1.41 -16.57 14.03
CA ALA A 126 2.73 -16.56 13.39
C ALA A 126 3.01 -15.22 12.67
N ALA A 127 1.99 -14.61 12.07
CA ALA A 127 2.10 -13.27 11.49
C ALA A 127 2.37 -12.20 12.56
N ARG A 128 1.72 -12.31 13.73
CA ARG A 128 1.90 -11.37 14.85
C ARG A 128 3.34 -11.39 15.37
N GLU A 129 3.94 -12.56 15.52
CA GLU A 129 5.35 -12.72 15.93
C GLU A 129 6.33 -11.97 15.00
N ARG A 130 5.94 -11.78 13.74
CA ARG A 130 6.71 -11.07 12.70
C ARG A 130 6.30 -9.62 12.52
N ASN A 131 5.41 -9.11 13.37
CA ASN A 131 4.80 -7.79 13.24
C ASN A 131 4.16 -7.59 11.85
N LEU A 132 3.43 -8.60 11.40
CA LEU A 132 2.62 -8.56 10.17
C LEU A 132 1.14 -8.47 10.53
N VAL A 133 0.43 -7.62 9.78
CA VAL A 133 -1.03 -7.53 9.82
C VAL A 133 -1.64 -8.52 8.85
N VAL A 134 -2.73 -9.16 9.25
CA VAL A 134 -3.50 -10.07 8.40
C VAL A 134 -4.82 -9.41 8.01
N GLY A 135 -4.96 -9.07 6.73
CA GLY A 135 -6.24 -8.68 6.14
C GLY A 135 -7.07 -9.91 5.82
N ILE A 136 -8.16 -10.12 6.56
CA ILE A 136 -9.01 -11.31 6.45
C ILE A 136 -10.17 -11.00 5.52
N VAL A 137 -10.12 -11.52 4.28
CA VAL A 137 -11.25 -11.45 3.35
C VAL A 137 -12.26 -12.54 3.74
N VAL A 138 -13.36 -12.13 4.38
CA VAL A 138 -14.25 -13.04 5.13
C VAL A 138 -15.24 -13.79 4.24
N SER A 139 -15.54 -13.29 3.06
CA SER A 139 -16.48 -13.87 2.09
C SER A 139 -15.97 -13.66 0.66
N ARG A 140 -16.53 -14.41 -0.30
CA ARG A 140 -16.16 -14.29 -1.72
C ARG A 140 -17.24 -14.84 -2.65
N LYS A 141 -17.33 -14.27 -3.86
CA LYS A 141 -18.31 -14.60 -4.92
C LYS A 141 -18.64 -16.08 -5.05
N SER A 142 -17.64 -16.93 -5.18
CA SER A 142 -17.88 -18.34 -5.52
C SER A 142 -18.59 -19.13 -4.41
N TRP A 143 -18.78 -18.53 -3.23
CA TRP A 143 -19.50 -19.11 -2.11
C TRP A 143 -20.95 -18.63 -2.02
N ASN A 144 -21.39 -17.71 -2.88
CA ASN A 144 -22.75 -17.19 -2.86
C ASN A 144 -23.79 -18.28 -3.07
N VAL A 145 -23.49 -19.28 -3.91
CA VAL A 145 -24.35 -20.48 -4.06
C VAL A 145 -24.67 -21.18 -2.74
N ILE A 146 -23.81 -21.04 -1.72
CA ILE A 146 -24.05 -21.52 -0.36
C ILE A 146 -24.71 -20.44 0.50
N PHE A 147 -24.16 -19.22 0.51
CA PHE A 147 -24.69 -18.16 1.36
C PHE A 147 -26.14 -17.80 1.01
N ASP A 148 -26.51 -17.77 -0.26
CA ASP A 148 -27.84 -17.39 -0.75
C ASP A 148 -28.93 -18.42 -0.38
N THR A 149 -28.53 -19.60 0.13
CA THR A 149 -29.47 -20.60 0.69
C THR A 149 -29.81 -20.35 2.16
N HIS A 150 -29.24 -19.31 2.77
CA HIS A 150 -29.39 -18.98 4.17
C HIS A 150 -30.06 -17.61 4.38
N SER A 151 -30.61 -17.39 5.57
CA SER A 151 -31.23 -16.13 5.96
C SER A 151 -30.21 -15.07 6.36
N GLU A 152 -30.66 -13.82 6.45
CA GLU A 152 -29.86 -12.71 6.99
C GLU A 152 -29.35 -12.96 8.41
N THR A 153 -30.18 -13.59 9.26
CA THR A 153 -29.77 -14.03 10.60
C THR A 153 -28.56 -14.97 10.55
N ALA A 154 -28.58 -15.95 9.66
CA ALA A 154 -27.47 -16.89 9.49
C ALA A 154 -26.20 -16.20 8.95
N TRP A 155 -26.32 -15.20 8.07
CA TRP A 155 -25.18 -14.38 7.64
C TRP A 155 -24.57 -13.59 8.81
N LYS A 156 -25.40 -13.01 9.67
CA LYS A 156 -24.96 -12.30 10.88
C LYS A 156 -24.34 -13.23 11.91
N GLU A 157 -24.88 -14.43 12.10
CA GLU A 157 -24.30 -15.47 12.95
C GLU A 157 -22.94 -15.93 12.43
N TYR A 158 -22.80 -16.11 11.11
CA TYR A 158 -21.51 -16.38 10.48
C TYR A 158 -20.49 -15.27 10.76
N GLY A 159 -20.87 -14.00 10.54
CA GLY A 159 -20.03 -12.84 10.85
C GLY A 159 -19.63 -12.80 12.33
N THR A 160 -20.57 -13.06 13.23
CA THR A 160 -20.34 -13.12 14.69
C THR A 160 -19.38 -14.25 15.05
N TYR A 161 -19.53 -15.42 14.46
CA TYR A 161 -18.62 -16.55 14.69
C TYR A 161 -17.20 -16.21 14.24
N VAL A 162 -17.03 -15.70 13.02
CA VAL A 162 -15.72 -15.30 12.47
C VAL A 162 -15.09 -14.19 13.33
N GLY A 163 -15.88 -13.20 13.73
CA GLY A 163 -15.45 -12.15 14.65
C GLY A 163 -14.95 -12.73 15.98
N LYS A 164 -15.73 -13.60 16.63
CA LYS A 164 -15.32 -14.26 17.89
C LYS A 164 -14.06 -15.10 17.73
N ALA A 165 -13.91 -15.78 16.58
CA ALA A 165 -12.77 -16.65 16.32
C ALA A 165 -11.44 -15.88 16.24
N PHE A 166 -11.44 -14.63 15.75
CA PHE A 166 -10.20 -13.89 15.50
C PHE A 166 -10.07 -12.50 16.15
N ALA A 167 -11.10 -11.95 16.81
CA ALA A 167 -11.03 -10.64 17.47
C ALA A 167 -9.96 -10.57 18.58
N GLY A 168 -9.60 -11.72 19.18
CA GLY A 168 -8.50 -11.80 20.14
C GLY A 168 -7.10 -11.55 19.54
N TYR A 169 -6.95 -11.62 18.22
CA TYR A 169 -5.72 -11.25 17.53
C TYR A 169 -5.75 -9.77 17.18
N SER A 170 -4.89 -8.98 17.80
CA SER A 170 -4.85 -7.53 17.58
C SER A 170 -4.36 -7.13 16.18
N ASN A 171 -3.59 -7.99 15.50
CA ASN A 171 -2.96 -7.73 14.20
C ASN A 171 -3.85 -8.11 13.00
N VAL A 172 -5.17 -7.94 13.12
CA VAL A 172 -6.12 -8.27 12.04
C VAL A 172 -6.82 -7.02 11.51
N ILE A 173 -7.14 -7.07 10.23
CA ILE A 173 -8.09 -6.16 9.58
C ILE A 173 -9.17 -7.02 8.97
N TRP A 174 -10.42 -6.71 9.25
CA TRP A 174 -11.56 -7.40 8.67
C TRP A 174 -11.83 -6.84 7.29
N ILE A 175 -11.96 -7.69 6.28
CA ILE A 175 -12.25 -7.26 4.92
C ILE A 175 -13.54 -7.93 4.49
N VAL A 176 -14.60 -7.12 4.37
CA VAL A 176 -15.90 -7.53 3.86
C VAL A 176 -16.04 -6.91 2.48
N SER A 177 -16.19 -7.74 1.44
CA SER A 177 -16.23 -7.27 0.05
C SER A 177 -17.49 -6.44 -0.17
N GLU A 178 -17.35 -5.16 -0.50
CA GLU A 178 -18.49 -4.24 -0.70
C GLU A 178 -19.03 -4.29 -2.15
N GLU A 179 -18.41 -5.03 -3.08
CA GLU A 179 -18.80 -4.98 -4.50
C GLU A 179 -18.79 -6.28 -5.33
N GLU A 180 -19.51 -6.13 -6.46
CA GLU A 180 -19.68 -6.90 -7.70
C GLU A 180 -20.43 -8.24 -7.66
N TYR A 181 -20.50 -8.93 -6.51
CA TYR A 181 -21.10 -10.27 -6.52
C TYR A 181 -22.00 -10.65 -5.34
N GLN A 182 -22.02 -9.90 -4.23
CA GLN A 182 -22.86 -10.21 -3.05
C GLN A 182 -23.96 -9.16 -2.88
N SER A 183 -25.12 -9.55 -2.34
CA SER A 183 -26.20 -8.60 -2.08
C SER A 183 -25.83 -7.65 -0.95
N ALA A 184 -26.37 -6.43 -0.99
CA ALA A 184 -26.05 -5.42 0.03
C ALA A 184 -26.41 -5.87 1.46
N ALA A 185 -27.50 -6.63 1.58
CA ALA A 185 -27.94 -7.22 2.84
C ALA A 185 -26.95 -8.25 3.40
N GLN A 186 -26.35 -9.08 2.53
CA GLN A 186 -25.41 -10.12 2.95
C GLN A 186 -24.14 -9.52 3.56
N PHE A 187 -23.53 -8.54 2.89
CA PHE A 187 -22.32 -7.92 3.43
C PHE A 187 -22.64 -7.15 4.74
N GLY A 188 -23.78 -6.44 4.78
CA GLY A 188 -24.20 -5.67 5.94
C GLY A 188 -24.37 -6.56 7.17
N ALA A 189 -25.08 -7.68 7.03
CA ALA A 189 -25.28 -8.65 8.11
C ALA A 189 -23.97 -9.26 8.61
N ILE A 190 -23.06 -9.65 7.71
CA ILE A 190 -21.74 -10.18 8.08
C ILE A 190 -20.92 -9.12 8.82
N ALA A 191 -20.89 -7.89 8.31
CA ALA A 191 -20.15 -6.78 8.92
C ALA A 191 -20.69 -6.42 10.31
N GLU A 192 -22.01 -6.39 10.48
CA GLU A 192 -22.65 -6.21 11.79
C GLU A 192 -22.28 -7.33 12.77
N GLY A 193 -22.31 -8.58 12.31
CA GLY A 193 -21.93 -9.73 13.12
C GLY A 193 -20.49 -9.62 13.63
N ILE A 194 -19.54 -9.29 12.74
CA ILE A 194 -18.13 -9.08 13.10
C ILE A 194 -18.00 -7.94 14.11
N ARG A 195 -18.57 -6.75 13.80
CA ARG A 195 -18.48 -5.56 14.65
C ARG A 195 -19.03 -5.78 16.06
N SER A 196 -20.06 -6.62 16.22
CA SER A 196 -20.65 -6.92 17.54
C SER A 196 -19.67 -7.55 18.54
N VAL A 197 -18.51 -8.04 18.07
CA VAL A 197 -17.52 -8.78 18.89
C VAL A 197 -16.07 -8.36 18.62
N SER A 198 -15.83 -7.37 17.76
CA SER A 198 -14.48 -6.95 17.33
C SER A 198 -14.26 -5.44 17.45
N GLU A 199 -14.77 -4.84 18.53
CA GLU A 199 -14.69 -3.39 18.74
C GLU A 199 -13.24 -2.87 18.68
N GLY A 200 -13.06 -1.70 18.04
CA GLY A 200 -11.77 -1.04 17.91
C GLY A 200 -10.84 -1.61 16.83
N GLN A 201 -11.21 -2.69 16.14
CA GLN A 201 -10.47 -3.20 14.98
C GLN A 201 -11.01 -2.60 13.67
N ILE A 202 -10.12 -2.38 12.70
CA ILE A 202 -10.50 -1.85 11.39
C ILE A 202 -11.34 -2.88 10.64
N LEU A 203 -12.52 -2.44 10.19
CA LEU A 203 -13.26 -3.08 9.10
C LEU A 203 -13.00 -2.30 7.82
N ALA A 204 -12.63 -3.02 6.78
CA ALA A 204 -12.26 -2.52 5.47
C ALA A 204 -13.14 -3.15 4.38
N SER A 205 -13.19 -2.48 3.24
CA SER A 205 -13.84 -2.99 2.03
C SER A 205 -12.83 -3.47 0.99
N LEU A 206 -13.29 -4.33 0.09
CA LEU A 206 -12.54 -4.82 -1.05
C LEU A 206 -13.33 -4.63 -2.34
N ASN A 207 -12.68 -4.01 -3.33
CA ASN A 207 -13.24 -3.76 -4.66
C ASN A 207 -12.27 -4.28 -5.73
N THR A 208 -12.80 -4.88 -6.80
CA THR A 208 -12.00 -5.45 -7.91
C THR A 208 -11.88 -4.52 -9.12
N CYS A 209 -12.81 -3.58 -9.26
CA CYS A 209 -12.87 -2.60 -10.33
C CYS A 209 -13.61 -1.36 -9.81
N SER A 210 -13.27 -0.18 -10.32
CA SER A 210 -14.01 1.07 -10.07
C SER A 210 -13.45 2.16 -11.00
N PRO A 211 -14.27 3.14 -11.42
CA PRO A 211 -15.22 3.83 -10.55
C PRO A 211 -16.63 3.22 -10.55
N THR A 212 -17.09 2.74 -9.41
CA THR A 212 -18.52 2.67 -9.14
C THR A 212 -19.08 4.09 -8.97
N ASN A 213 -20.36 4.25 -9.32
CA ASN A 213 -21.05 5.54 -9.30
C ASN A 213 -20.85 6.24 -7.95
N LEU A 214 -20.60 7.56 -7.98
CA LEU A 214 -20.48 8.44 -6.80
C LEU A 214 -21.68 8.41 -5.83
N ASN A 215 -22.76 7.70 -6.20
CA ASN A 215 -23.96 7.48 -5.40
C ASN A 215 -23.88 6.23 -4.52
N GLU A 216 -22.70 5.64 -4.32
CA GLU A 216 -22.52 4.74 -3.19
C GLU A 216 -22.72 5.54 -1.91
N ASN A 217 -23.90 5.38 -1.33
CA ASN A 217 -24.12 5.65 0.08
C ASN A 217 -23.03 4.83 0.79
N PRO A 218 -21.96 5.45 1.34
CA PRO A 218 -20.88 4.69 1.94
C PRO A 218 -21.56 3.92 3.04
N SER A 219 -21.72 2.62 2.82
CA SER A 219 -22.27 1.77 3.85
C SER A 219 -21.32 1.98 5.03
N ASN A 220 -21.81 2.54 6.15
CA ASN A 220 -21.01 3.06 7.28
C ASN A 220 -20.18 1.96 7.99
N PHE A 221 -19.97 0.83 7.33
CA PHE A 221 -19.36 -0.39 7.80
C PHE A 221 -17.85 -0.42 7.58
N SER A 222 -17.30 0.21 6.54
CA SER A 222 -15.85 0.23 6.31
C SER A 222 -15.20 1.58 6.58
N SER A 223 -14.00 1.52 7.15
CA SER A 223 -13.16 2.65 7.53
C SER A 223 -11.83 2.69 6.74
N LEU A 224 -11.62 1.70 5.88
CA LEU A 224 -10.46 1.53 5.01
C LEU A 224 -10.92 0.85 3.71
N LYS A 225 -10.34 1.21 2.56
CA LYS A 225 -10.68 0.60 1.27
C LYS A 225 -9.46 -0.08 0.63
N PHE A 226 -9.60 -1.34 0.25
CA PHE A 226 -8.65 -2.03 -0.63
C PHE A 226 -9.24 -2.09 -2.03
N ILE A 227 -8.53 -1.59 -3.03
CA ILE A 227 -8.86 -1.77 -4.44
C ILE A 227 -7.82 -2.70 -5.05
N ILE A 228 -8.25 -3.83 -5.59
CA ILE A 228 -7.40 -4.83 -6.21
C ILE A 228 -7.86 -5.02 -7.65
N PRO A 229 -7.30 -4.23 -8.59
CA PRO A 229 -7.65 -4.30 -10.00
C PRO A 229 -7.56 -5.73 -10.53
N ASP A 230 -8.51 -6.15 -11.36
CA ASP A 230 -8.38 -7.42 -12.06
C ASP A 230 -7.25 -7.40 -13.11
N SER A 231 -6.96 -8.57 -13.69
CA SER A 231 -5.86 -8.73 -14.64
C SER A 231 -6.13 -8.16 -16.04
N THR A 232 -7.33 -7.61 -16.27
CA THR A 232 -7.72 -6.97 -17.53
C THR A 232 -7.53 -5.47 -17.52
N VAL A 233 -7.34 -4.87 -16.33
CA VAL A 233 -7.10 -3.44 -16.16
C VAL A 233 -5.80 -3.00 -16.85
N THR A 234 -5.96 -2.20 -17.89
CA THR A 234 -4.87 -1.57 -18.65
C THR A 234 -4.15 -0.49 -17.83
N PRO A 235 -2.93 -0.10 -18.21
CA PRO A 235 -2.22 1.00 -17.54
C PRO A 235 -3.00 2.34 -17.53
N SER A 236 -3.75 2.64 -18.59
CA SER A 236 -4.59 3.84 -18.67
C SER A 236 -5.80 3.77 -17.74
N GLU A 237 -6.44 2.60 -17.63
CA GLU A 237 -7.54 2.39 -16.70
C GLU A 237 -7.06 2.44 -15.24
N TYR A 238 -5.86 1.92 -14.98
CA TYR A 238 -5.22 2.06 -13.67
C TYR A 238 -5.01 3.53 -13.30
N ALA A 239 -4.45 4.33 -14.20
CA ALA A 239 -4.23 5.76 -13.95
C ALA A 239 -5.56 6.50 -13.73
N ALA A 240 -6.60 6.17 -14.51
CA ALA A 240 -7.94 6.72 -14.33
C ALA A 240 -8.54 6.34 -12.98
N LEU A 241 -8.40 5.08 -12.56
CA LEU A 241 -8.80 4.59 -11.23
C LEU A 241 -8.04 5.35 -10.12
N ALA A 242 -6.72 5.46 -10.21
CA ALA A 242 -5.91 6.16 -9.22
C ALA A 242 -6.33 7.64 -9.10
N ASN A 243 -6.59 8.32 -10.21
CA ASN A 243 -7.08 9.69 -10.24
C ASN A 243 -8.51 9.82 -9.69
N TRP A 244 -9.38 8.85 -9.95
CA TRP A 244 -10.72 8.84 -9.37
C TRP A 244 -10.68 8.66 -7.85
N GLN A 245 -9.87 7.71 -7.36
CA GLN A 245 -9.72 7.46 -5.92
C GLN A 245 -9.17 8.67 -5.19
N LYS A 246 -8.23 9.39 -5.79
CA LYS A 246 -7.75 10.69 -5.28
C LYS A 246 -8.94 11.63 -4.96
N ASN A 247 -9.83 11.84 -5.93
CA ASN A 247 -10.98 12.73 -5.76
C ASN A 247 -12.02 12.18 -4.75
N SER A 248 -12.26 10.87 -4.78
CA SER A 248 -13.20 10.20 -3.87
C SER A 248 -12.72 10.21 -2.41
N ALA A 249 -11.42 9.98 -2.18
CA ALA A 249 -10.82 9.98 -0.86
C ALA A 249 -10.79 11.38 -0.23
N GLU A 250 -10.60 12.43 -1.03
CA GLU A 250 -10.75 13.82 -0.58
C GLU A 250 -12.16 14.11 -0.05
N ALA A 251 -13.19 13.55 -0.69
CA ALA A 251 -14.58 13.74 -0.29
C ALA A 251 -14.99 12.89 0.92
N THR A 252 -14.47 11.66 1.03
CA THR A 252 -14.97 10.66 2.01
C THR A 252 -14.09 10.48 3.25
N LEU A 253 -12.87 11.06 3.29
CA LEU A 253 -11.90 10.93 4.40
C LEU A 253 -11.77 9.49 4.90
N ARG A 254 -11.58 8.57 3.94
CA ARG A 254 -11.39 7.15 4.17
C ARG A 254 -10.07 6.73 3.53
N PRO A 255 -9.07 6.26 4.30
CA PRO A 255 -7.82 5.83 3.70
C PRO A 255 -8.05 4.64 2.76
N PHE A 256 -7.20 4.52 1.75
CA PHE A 256 -7.30 3.46 0.77
C PHE A 256 -5.93 2.94 0.34
N LEU A 257 -5.93 1.73 -0.23
CA LEU A 257 -4.80 1.13 -0.92
C LEU A 257 -5.26 0.69 -2.30
N ILE A 258 -4.45 0.97 -3.32
CA ILE A 258 -4.63 0.42 -4.66
C ILE A 258 -3.55 -0.62 -4.88
N ALA A 259 -3.94 -1.82 -5.32
CA ALA A 259 -2.99 -2.83 -5.72
C ALA A 259 -2.53 -2.63 -7.15
N ASN A 260 -1.31 -3.02 -7.53
CA ASN A 260 -0.96 -3.07 -8.96
C ASN A 260 -1.90 -4.02 -9.73
N SER A 261 -2.15 -3.73 -11.00
CA SER A 261 -2.83 -4.68 -11.88
C SER A 261 -1.88 -5.83 -12.24
N GLU A 262 -2.46 -7.01 -12.45
CA GLU A 262 -1.70 -8.19 -12.87
C GLU A 262 -1.76 -8.33 -14.38
N PHE A 263 -0.61 -8.38 -15.07
CA PHE A 263 -0.61 -8.68 -16.49
C PHE A 263 -0.28 -10.15 -16.73
N PRO A 264 -1.04 -10.85 -17.59
CA PRO A 264 -0.77 -12.23 -17.93
C PRO A 264 0.50 -12.31 -18.78
N ARG A 265 1.68 -12.52 -18.17
CA ARG A 265 2.90 -13.00 -18.83
C ARG A 265 3.99 -13.34 -17.81
N GLU A 266 4.40 -14.60 -17.83
CA GLU A 266 5.61 -15.12 -17.17
C GLU A 266 6.91 -14.75 -17.92
N ILE A 267 6.83 -13.96 -19.01
CA ILE A 267 7.91 -13.83 -20.02
C ILE A 267 8.55 -12.42 -20.05
N THR A 268 7.92 -11.39 -19.47
CA THR A 268 8.44 -10.01 -19.51
C THR A 268 8.51 -9.40 -18.13
N ASP A 269 9.64 -8.79 -17.80
CA ASP A 269 9.84 -8.05 -16.55
C ASP A 269 8.80 -6.90 -16.42
N GLN A 270 7.96 -6.97 -15.37
CA GLN A 270 6.91 -5.98 -15.09
C GLN A 270 7.33 -4.94 -14.05
N SER A 271 8.58 -5.00 -13.58
CA SER A 271 9.07 -4.21 -12.47
C SER A 271 8.88 -2.71 -12.65
N SER A 272 9.14 -2.19 -13.85
CA SER A 272 8.94 -0.77 -14.14
C SER A 272 7.47 -0.36 -14.04
N LEU A 273 6.56 -1.19 -14.53
CA LEU A 273 5.13 -0.92 -14.47
C LEU A 273 4.61 -0.95 -13.05
N ILE A 274 5.04 -1.95 -12.26
CA ILE A 274 4.65 -2.09 -10.85
C ILE A 274 5.18 -0.92 -10.02
N ARG A 275 6.43 -0.46 -10.24
CA ARG A 275 6.94 0.76 -9.59
C ARG A 275 6.11 1.97 -9.97
N THR A 276 5.81 2.16 -11.25
CA THR A 276 4.95 3.28 -11.72
C THR A 276 3.59 3.24 -11.06
N GLN A 277 2.93 2.10 -11.01
CA GLN A 277 1.62 1.96 -10.37
C GLN A 277 1.70 2.19 -8.85
N ALA A 278 2.75 1.71 -8.18
CA ALA A 278 2.99 1.96 -6.77
C ALA A 278 3.12 3.46 -6.49
N TYR A 279 3.94 4.19 -7.25
CA TYR A 279 4.06 5.64 -7.08
C TYR A 279 2.79 6.38 -7.50
N GLN A 280 2.09 5.99 -8.57
CA GLN A 280 0.79 6.57 -8.93
C GLN A 280 -0.22 6.45 -7.77
N SER A 281 -0.29 5.30 -7.10
CA SER A 281 -1.11 5.11 -5.90
C SER A 281 -0.73 6.09 -4.79
N ILE A 282 0.56 6.27 -4.52
CA ILE A 282 1.05 7.22 -3.52
C ILE A 282 0.77 8.68 -3.92
N MET A 283 0.88 9.02 -5.20
CA MET A 283 0.57 10.37 -5.70
C MET A 283 -0.93 10.70 -5.57
N SER A 284 -1.77 9.69 -5.49
CA SER A 284 -3.19 9.80 -5.14
C SER A 284 -3.46 9.87 -3.63
N SER A 285 -2.43 9.94 -2.79
CA SER A 285 -2.51 9.95 -1.32
C SER A 285 -3.09 8.66 -0.71
N ALA A 286 -2.80 7.51 -1.31
CA ALA A 286 -3.05 6.22 -0.68
C ALA A 286 -2.30 6.09 0.65
N ALA A 287 -2.85 5.33 1.59
CA ALA A 287 -2.22 5.04 2.90
C ALA A 287 -1.03 4.06 2.81
N GLY A 288 -0.59 3.79 1.58
CA GLY A 288 0.41 2.79 1.25
C GLY A 288 0.10 2.14 -0.10
N PHE A 289 0.56 0.91 -0.26
CA PHE A 289 0.49 0.18 -1.52
C PHE A 289 0.20 -1.29 -1.28
N CYS A 290 -0.62 -1.88 -2.14
CA CYS A 290 -0.90 -3.31 -2.12
C CYS A 290 -0.19 -3.98 -3.30
N HIS A 291 0.67 -4.93 -3.04
CA HIS A 291 1.36 -5.65 -4.09
C HIS A 291 0.56 -6.88 -4.47
N MET A 292 0.27 -7.02 -5.75
CA MET A 292 -0.31 -8.24 -6.31
C MET A 292 0.68 -8.87 -7.28
N SER A 293 1.25 -10.01 -6.88
CA SER A 293 2.21 -10.77 -7.69
C SER A 293 1.62 -12.08 -8.20
N THR A 294 2.35 -12.74 -9.10
CA THR A 294 1.99 -14.06 -9.64
C THR A 294 1.87 -15.13 -8.55
N ILE A 295 2.46 -14.91 -7.37
CA ILE A 295 2.45 -15.88 -6.26
C ILE A 295 1.17 -15.90 -5.43
N LYS A 296 0.19 -15.00 -5.66
CA LYS A 296 -1.06 -14.92 -4.86
C LYS A 296 -1.82 -16.24 -4.72
N ASN A 297 -1.67 -17.11 -5.72
CA ASN A 297 -2.32 -18.42 -5.78
C ASN A 297 -1.41 -19.59 -5.37
N PHE A 298 -0.15 -19.31 -5.02
CA PHE A 298 0.87 -20.28 -4.58
C PHE A 298 1.01 -21.47 -5.54
N ASN A 299 1.17 -21.19 -6.84
CA ASN A 299 1.59 -22.19 -7.81
C ASN A 299 2.99 -22.73 -7.43
N PRO A 300 3.43 -23.91 -7.92
CA PRO A 300 4.69 -24.54 -7.48
C PRO A 300 5.94 -23.67 -7.57
N THR A 301 5.96 -22.67 -8.46
CA THR A 301 7.05 -21.71 -8.68
C THR A 301 7.09 -20.57 -7.65
N TRP A 302 6.17 -20.51 -6.68
CA TRP A 302 6.05 -19.35 -5.78
C TRP A 302 7.33 -19.03 -5.00
N LYS A 303 8.11 -20.05 -4.60
CA LYS A 303 9.38 -19.86 -3.87
C LYS A 303 10.45 -19.16 -4.72
N VAL A 304 10.38 -19.31 -6.04
CA VAL A 304 11.29 -18.64 -6.99
C VAL A 304 10.76 -17.25 -7.33
N ASN A 305 9.43 -17.09 -7.44
CA ASN A 305 8.81 -15.85 -7.89
C ASN A 305 8.58 -14.83 -6.76
N ILE A 306 8.65 -15.24 -5.48
CA ILE A 306 8.43 -14.34 -4.33
C ILE A 306 9.44 -13.18 -4.26
N THR A 307 10.61 -13.32 -4.89
CA THR A 307 11.62 -12.26 -4.99
C THR A 307 11.59 -11.50 -6.31
N LYS A 308 10.59 -11.75 -7.16
CA LYS A 308 10.44 -11.17 -8.49
C LYS A 308 9.15 -10.35 -8.57
N ASP A 309 8.75 -9.99 -9.78
CA ASP A 309 7.49 -9.30 -10.08
C ASP A 309 7.36 -7.99 -9.31
N GLY A 310 8.43 -7.21 -9.21
CA GLY A 310 8.42 -5.92 -8.52
C GLY A 310 8.60 -5.98 -7.00
N ALA A 311 8.52 -7.16 -6.37
CA ALA A 311 8.77 -7.31 -4.93
C ALA A 311 10.19 -6.87 -4.52
N GLU A 312 11.15 -6.99 -5.43
CA GLU A 312 12.55 -6.59 -5.24
C GLU A 312 12.75 -5.06 -5.02
N TYR A 313 11.78 -4.22 -5.41
CA TYR A 313 11.86 -2.76 -5.23
C TYR A 313 11.03 -2.22 -4.07
N ILE A 314 10.20 -3.06 -3.43
CA ILE A 314 9.30 -2.63 -2.36
C ILE A 314 10.10 -2.10 -1.15
N HIS A 315 11.27 -2.67 -0.87
CA HIS A 315 12.15 -2.15 0.16
C HIS A 315 12.59 -0.70 -0.12
N GLU A 316 12.89 -0.37 -1.39
CA GLU A 316 13.30 0.99 -1.77
C GLU A 316 12.12 1.96 -1.71
N LEU A 317 10.92 1.54 -2.14
CA LEU A 317 9.68 2.33 -1.96
C LEU A 317 9.49 2.70 -0.48
N VAL A 318 9.55 1.71 0.42
CA VAL A 318 9.39 1.91 1.86
C VAL A 318 10.45 2.83 2.42
N LYS A 319 11.72 2.62 2.05
CA LYS A 319 12.85 3.42 2.52
C LYS A 319 12.71 4.89 2.12
N ILE A 320 12.28 5.16 0.89
CA ILE A 320 12.08 6.53 0.40
C ILE A 320 10.90 7.18 1.13
N LEU A 321 9.75 6.50 1.22
CA LEU A 321 8.55 7.05 1.86
C LEU A 321 8.73 7.26 3.36
N LYS A 322 9.46 6.39 4.07
CA LYS A 322 9.80 6.61 5.49
C LYS A 322 10.80 7.74 5.72
N GLY A 323 11.51 8.17 4.68
CA GLY A 323 12.42 9.31 4.73
C GLY A 323 11.72 10.67 4.67
N ILE A 324 10.39 10.68 4.46
CA ILE A 324 9.59 11.89 4.27
C ILE A 324 8.30 11.82 5.10
N PRO A 325 7.68 12.96 5.45
CA PRO A 325 6.36 13.04 6.09
C PRO A 325 5.22 12.68 5.12
N TRP A 326 5.24 11.46 4.57
CA TRP A 326 4.28 10.97 3.57
C TRP A 326 2.83 11.07 4.03
N GLU A 327 2.59 10.90 5.33
CA GLU A 327 1.27 10.90 5.98
C GLU A 327 0.58 12.26 5.96
N TYR A 328 1.37 13.33 5.71
CA TYR A 328 0.92 14.71 5.58
C TYR A 328 0.96 15.23 4.13
N MET A 329 1.42 14.40 3.19
CA MET A 329 1.42 14.73 1.78
C MET A 329 0.01 14.61 1.21
N GLN A 330 -0.33 15.54 0.33
CA GLN A 330 -1.62 15.64 -0.34
C GLN A 330 -1.38 15.89 -1.82
N PRO A 331 -2.29 15.48 -2.71
CA PRO A 331 -2.11 15.70 -4.13
C PRO A 331 -2.07 17.19 -4.42
N ASP A 332 -1.13 17.62 -5.27
CA ASP A 332 -1.02 19.03 -5.63
C ASP A 332 -1.63 19.33 -7.00
N LYS A 333 -1.96 20.60 -7.23
CA LYS A 333 -2.21 21.12 -8.57
C LYS A 333 -0.89 21.13 -9.33
N PRO A 334 -0.90 20.80 -10.63
CA PRO A 334 0.32 20.75 -11.42
C PRO A 334 0.85 22.14 -11.80
N ASP A 335 0.40 23.23 -11.15
CA ASP A 335 0.84 24.60 -11.44
C ASP A 335 2.32 24.83 -11.14
N LEU A 336 2.90 24.00 -10.27
CA LEU A 336 4.35 23.90 -10.03
C LEU A 336 5.14 23.57 -11.32
N LEU A 337 4.51 22.92 -12.30
CA LEU A 337 5.10 22.55 -13.58
C LEU A 337 4.54 23.47 -14.66
N PRO A 338 5.33 24.35 -15.31
CA PRO A 338 4.81 25.25 -16.33
C PRO A 338 4.54 24.55 -17.67
N ASP A 339 5.20 23.43 -17.96
CA ASP A 339 5.05 22.69 -19.21
C ASP A 339 3.84 21.75 -19.17
N SER A 340 2.97 21.80 -20.19
CA SER A 340 1.72 21.04 -20.23
C SER A 340 1.91 19.51 -20.31
N ILE A 341 3.00 19.04 -20.92
CA ILE A 341 3.32 17.61 -20.99
C ILE A 341 3.73 17.13 -19.60
N ASP A 342 4.59 17.88 -18.93
CA ASP A 342 4.99 17.58 -17.56
C ASP A 342 3.79 17.60 -16.58
N LYS A 343 2.86 18.55 -16.74
CA LYS A 343 1.60 18.58 -15.96
C LYS A 343 0.77 17.30 -16.10
N ALA A 344 0.80 16.65 -17.26
CA ALA A 344 0.01 15.46 -17.55
C ALA A 344 0.65 14.17 -17.03
N ASP A 345 1.98 14.08 -17.08
CA ASP A 345 2.72 12.85 -16.80
C ASP A 345 3.28 12.75 -15.38
N ILE A 346 3.64 13.89 -14.77
CA ILE A 346 4.34 13.92 -13.49
C ILE A 346 3.32 13.98 -12.36
N GLY A 347 3.32 12.95 -11.52
CA GLY A 347 2.53 12.96 -10.29
C GLY A 347 3.18 13.85 -9.24
N ILE A 348 2.40 14.70 -8.58
CA ILE A 348 2.86 15.63 -7.55
C ILE A 348 2.04 15.48 -6.29
N VAL A 349 2.74 15.36 -5.16
CA VAL A 349 2.17 15.55 -3.83
C VAL A 349 2.97 16.59 -3.06
N SER A 350 2.30 17.35 -2.21
CA SER A 350 2.90 18.38 -1.38
C SER A 350 2.39 18.30 0.04
N LEU A 351 3.20 18.77 0.99
CA LEU A 351 2.70 19.06 2.32
C LEU A 351 1.58 20.11 2.26
N SER A 352 0.60 20.01 3.16
CA SER A 352 -0.49 20.99 3.27
C SER A 352 0.00 22.43 3.46
N ASN A 353 1.14 22.61 4.13
CA ASN A 353 1.79 23.90 4.33
C ASN A 353 2.62 24.40 3.12
N LYS A 354 2.66 23.64 2.02
CA LYS A 354 3.40 23.92 0.78
C LYS A 354 4.91 24.10 0.96
N ARG A 355 5.50 23.63 2.06
CA ARG A 355 6.94 23.75 2.31
C ARG A 355 7.77 22.66 1.64
N MET A 356 7.14 21.59 1.17
CA MET A 356 7.82 20.52 0.47
C MET A 356 6.87 19.84 -0.50
N CYS A 357 7.39 19.45 -1.65
CA CYS A 357 6.74 18.57 -2.60
C CYS A 357 7.60 17.34 -2.93
N MET A 358 6.92 16.29 -3.38
CA MET A 358 7.48 15.11 -4.02
C MET A 358 6.86 15.01 -5.41
N MET A 359 7.71 14.83 -6.41
CA MET A 359 7.33 14.57 -7.79
C MET A 359 7.79 13.17 -8.18
N TYR A 360 6.94 12.41 -8.86
CA TYR A 360 7.31 11.15 -9.52
C TYR A 360 7.33 11.34 -11.03
N LEU A 361 8.51 11.14 -11.61
CA LEU A 361 8.76 11.22 -13.04
C LEU A 361 8.84 9.79 -13.58
N PRO A 362 7.89 9.33 -14.39
CA PRO A 362 7.92 7.98 -14.95
C PRO A 362 9.02 7.79 -16.01
N GLU A 363 9.54 8.89 -16.56
CA GLU A 363 10.62 8.90 -17.55
C GLU A 363 11.68 9.94 -17.20
N SER A 364 12.94 9.63 -17.57
CA SER A 364 14.07 10.47 -17.26
C SER A 364 14.19 11.65 -18.21
N ARG A 365 13.86 12.85 -17.73
CA ARG A 365 13.98 14.10 -18.46
C ARG A 365 14.21 15.31 -17.54
N PRO A 366 14.85 16.39 -18.03
CA PRO A 366 14.85 17.66 -17.31
C PRO A 366 13.42 18.19 -17.16
N VAL A 367 13.13 18.81 -16.02
CA VAL A 367 11.81 19.37 -15.70
C VAL A 367 11.99 20.81 -15.28
N LYS A 368 11.10 21.69 -15.78
CA LYS A 368 11.04 23.07 -15.32
C LYS A 368 10.07 23.15 -14.15
N VAL A 369 10.45 23.89 -13.10
CA VAL A 369 9.68 24.00 -11.84
C VAL A 369 9.54 25.47 -11.47
N ASP A 370 8.33 25.92 -11.12
CA ASP A 370 8.03 27.27 -10.66
C ASP A 370 7.88 27.32 -9.13
N LEU A 371 8.96 27.65 -8.43
CA LEU A 371 9.02 27.56 -6.96
C LEU A 371 8.14 28.58 -6.22
N LYS A 372 7.53 29.55 -6.92
CA LYS A 372 6.58 30.50 -6.30
C LYS A 372 5.34 29.81 -5.72
N TYR A 373 5.04 28.59 -6.17
CA TYR A 373 3.93 27.78 -5.65
C TYR A 373 4.27 27.01 -4.37
N LEU A 374 5.53 27.07 -3.90
CA LEU A 374 5.96 26.55 -2.60
C LEU A 374 6.22 27.70 -1.61
N HIS A 375 6.03 27.42 -0.32
CA HIS A 375 6.26 28.38 0.75
C HIS A 375 7.71 28.29 1.27
N GLY A 376 8.47 29.36 1.09
CA GLY A 376 9.85 29.49 1.56
C GLY A 376 10.64 30.51 0.74
N SER A 377 11.81 30.91 1.22
CA SER A 377 12.75 31.77 0.49
C SER A 377 13.93 31.00 -0.14
N GLU A 378 14.30 29.87 0.48
CA GLU A 378 15.38 29.00 0.04
C GLU A 378 14.92 27.55 -0.02
N PHE A 379 15.23 26.88 -1.12
CA PHE A 379 14.86 25.49 -1.37
C PHE A 379 16.09 24.62 -1.57
N GLY A 380 15.98 23.37 -1.16
CA GLY A 380 16.91 22.30 -1.55
C GLY A 380 16.15 21.23 -2.32
N ALA A 381 16.82 20.61 -3.29
CA ALA A 381 16.29 19.49 -4.03
C ALA A 381 17.09 18.21 -3.78
N VAL A 382 16.41 17.07 -3.82
CA VAL A 382 17.02 15.74 -3.71
C VAL A 382 16.38 14.82 -4.73
N TRP A 383 17.21 14.13 -5.50
CA TRP A 383 16.78 13.07 -6.41
C TRP A 383 16.90 11.72 -5.72
N TYR A 384 15.89 10.86 -5.89
CA TYR A 384 15.95 9.44 -5.54
C TYR A 384 15.74 8.57 -6.77
N SER A 385 16.51 7.49 -6.86
CA SER A 385 16.22 6.41 -7.79
C SER A 385 15.25 5.41 -7.14
N PRO A 386 14.01 5.26 -7.64
CA PRO A 386 13.06 4.27 -7.14
C PRO A 386 13.54 2.82 -7.34
N ARG A 387 14.52 2.59 -8.23
CA ARG A 387 15.12 1.28 -8.52
C ARG A 387 16.13 0.84 -7.46
N THR A 388 16.82 1.79 -6.83
CA THR A 388 18.00 1.50 -5.98
C THR A 388 17.97 2.19 -4.62
N GLY A 389 17.01 3.10 -4.40
CA GLY A 389 16.95 3.99 -3.24
C GLY A 389 18.16 4.90 -3.06
N ARG A 390 19.04 4.99 -4.07
CA ARG A 390 20.18 5.92 -4.04
C ARG A 390 19.65 7.35 -4.15
N ARG A 391 20.30 8.25 -3.42
CA ARG A 391 20.00 9.68 -3.37
C ARG A 391 21.12 10.52 -3.95
N TRP A 392 20.78 11.64 -4.56
CA TRP A 392 21.71 12.65 -5.07
C TRP A 392 21.23 14.05 -4.69
N ASP A 393 22.19 14.96 -4.48
CA ASP A 393 21.89 16.38 -4.34
C ASP A 393 21.31 16.90 -5.66
N GLY A 394 20.16 17.56 -5.57
CA GLY A 394 19.46 18.19 -6.70
C GLY A 394 19.74 19.68 -6.81
N GLY A 395 20.54 20.24 -5.89
CA GLY A 395 20.90 21.65 -5.88
C GLY A 395 20.10 22.49 -4.89
N LYS A 396 20.39 23.80 -4.89
CA LYS A 396 19.76 24.81 -4.03
C LYS A 396 19.20 25.93 -4.89
N PHE A 397 18.04 26.44 -4.53
CA PHE A 397 17.27 27.41 -5.32
C PHE A 397 16.65 28.50 -4.45
N SER A 398 16.22 29.59 -5.08
CA SER A 398 15.48 30.68 -4.43
C SER A 398 14.10 30.90 -5.07
N THR A 399 13.15 31.51 -4.35
CA THR A 399 11.72 31.60 -4.74
C THR A 399 11.44 32.39 -6.01
N ALA A 400 12.36 33.25 -6.44
CA ALA A 400 12.18 34.08 -7.62
C ALA A 400 12.48 33.35 -8.94
N GLU A 401 12.89 32.08 -8.88
CA GLU A 401 13.40 31.35 -10.04
C GLU A 401 12.40 30.28 -10.52
N GLN A 402 12.07 30.34 -11.82
CA GLN A 402 11.76 29.11 -12.55
C GLN A 402 13.08 28.38 -12.76
N VAL A 403 13.16 27.16 -12.24
CA VAL A 403 14.40 26.38 -12.26
C VAL A 403 14.24 25.16 -13.13
N VAL A 404 15.28 24.81 -13.88
CA VAL A 404 15.34 23.54 -14.60
C VAL A 404 16.14 22.58 -13.74
N VAL A 405 15.49 21.51 -13.31
CA VAL A 405 16.08 20.42 -12.53
C VAL A 405 16.26 19.23 -13.45
N GLN A 406 17.42 18.58 -13.35
CA GLN A 406 17.78 17.45 -14.21
C GLN A 406 18.06 16.20 -13.37
N PRO A 407 17.56 15.03 -13.78
CA PRO A 407 17.92 13.76 -13.16
C PRO A 407 19.45 13.54 -13.16
N PRO A 408 20.04 12.93 -12.12
CA PRO A 408 21.48 12.70 -12.03
C PRO A 408 22.05 11.81 -13.13
N ASP A 409 21.23 10.94 -13.71
CA ASP A 409 21.58 10.06 -14.82
C ASP A 409 20.37 9.91 -15.74
N SER A 410 20.55 10.26 -17.01
CA SER A 410 19.49 10.25 -18.00
C SER A 410 19.58 9.02 -18.89
N GLN A 411 18.87 7.95 -18.50
CA GLN A 411 18.72 6.74 -19.31
C GLN A 411 17.27 6.57 -19.76
N PRO A 412 17.02 6.11 -21.00
CA PRO A 412 15.68 5.74 -21.44
C PRO A 412 15.04 4.71 -20.51
N GLY A 413 13.76 4.91 -20.19
CA GLY A 413 12.98 4.01 -19.33
C GLY A 413 13.31 4.08 -17.83
N TRP A 414 14.16 5.01 -17.39
CA TRP A 414 14.41 5.23 -15.97
C TRP A 414 13.41 6.22 -15.36
N ASP A 415 12.80 5.80 -14.26
CA ASP A 415 11.92 6.58 -13.39
C ASP A 415 12.71 7.36 -12.31
N TRP A 416 12.16 8.46 -11.82
CA TRP A 416 12.82 9.29 -10.81
C TRP A 416 11.84 9.87 -9.81
N ILE A 417 12.31 10.09 -8.59
CA ILE A 417 11.60 10.89 -7.60
C ILE A 417 12.41 12.13 -7.32
N LEU A 418 11.75 13.27 -7.33
CA LEU A 418 12.33 14.55 -6.99
C LEU A 418 11.62 15.10 -5.76
N LEU A 419 12.37 15.34 -4.69
CA LEU A 419 11.91 16.11 -3.55
C LEU A 419 12.42 17.54 -3.69
N ILE A 420 11.55 18.52 -3.48
CA ILE A 420 11.95 19.92 -3.30
C ILE A 420 11.33 20.42 -2.00
N GLY A 421 12.14 20.94 -1.10
CA GLY A 421 11.69 21.44 0.20
C GLY A 421 12.34 22.75 0.60
N SER A 422 11.60 23.59 1.32
CA SER A 422 12.10 24.81 1.92
C SER A 422 13.01 24.48 3.09
N LYS A 423 14.10 25.23 3.28
CA LYS A 423 15.03 25.01 4.39
C LYS A 423 14.55 25.51 5.75
N GLN A 424 13.63 26.47 5.76
CA GLN A 424 13.12 27.07 6.99
C GLN A 424 12.11 26.15 7.65
#